data_AF-F9W593-F1
#
_entry.id   AF-F9W593-F1
#
_cell.length_a   1.000
_cell.length_b   1.000
_cell.length_c   1.000
_cell.angle_alpha   90.00
_cell.angle_beta   90.00
_cell.angle_gamma   90.00
#
_symmetry.space_group_name_H-M   'P 1'
#
loop_
_entity.id
_entity.type
_entity.pdbx_description
1 polymer ?
#
loop_
_entity_poly.entity_id
_entity_poly.type
_entity_poly.pdbx_seq_one_letter_code
_entity_poly.pdbx_strand_id
1 'polypeptide(L)'
;MVDVVSIAQSILDCADDAALQILSLAPELPPVTVDTPVTEARRSYIRLAGMLHPDKLKGKLEKATEVFQKLVRAFEKVADPKYRKALMVQQAKEKKKNKGSAAAREHKAAGTKQKVETKTLLDTDDTRTRKRTNKGLSVNRKTKESVHDDFIVHDSEDDYEDVEEEDFGNNDNDSEFDKYFFQSTVPPPVSSNRAMIGTPRVGGIYIRTVVQCPQCRTTWEPDSKQQYSLFMGPAGKKIHCETCLCRFGCATAFHACPHCKCAFDYDATMYDSQIDCTRCKKVFGFPYYPVNQNLIDLVRLEEWRERVERESALERTQRANRRHREASEEQNELHTLVGTCIVEEKCPLCKAPVTSRHRRHVEGCMKKSPADRAASGRDLLPREDKAKKTPRTREPKAVVTVKSAVNPKRTKASKTITTNKSAKTVRKKRARSESTSSESEEEFFSESSSSYDS
;
A
#
# COMPACT_ATOMS: atom_id res chain seq x y z
N MET A 1 -20.96 1.15 29.89
CA MET A 1 -20.58 0.89 28.49
C MET A 1 -21.47 1.76 27.62
N VAL A 2 -20.91 2.50 26.66
CA VAL A 2 -21.74 3.26 25.71
C VAL A 2 -22.33 2.28 24.70
N ASP A 3 -23.62 2.39 24.41
CA ASP A 3 -24.25 1.53 23.42
C ASP A 3 -23.75 1.89 22.01
N VAL A 4 -23.16 0.89 21.34
CA VAL A 4 -22.60 1.04 19.98
C VAL A 4 -23.72 1.28 18.97
N VAL A 5 -24.92 0.74 19.19
CA VAL A 5 -26.08 0.96 18.32
C VAL A 5 -26.55 2.41 18.42
N SER A 6 -26.69 2.96 19.64
CA SER A 6 -26.98 4.38 19.86
C SER A 6 -25.98 5.34 19.20
N ILE A 7 -24.67 5.04 19.21
CA ILE A 7 -23.66 5.84 18.48
C ILE A 7 -23.89 5.75 16.97
N ALA A 8 -24.12 4.54 16.44
CA ALA A 8 -24.34 4.31 15.03
C ALA A 8 -25.59 5.04 14.51
N GLN A 9 -26.69 5.01 15.28
CA GLN A 9 -27.92 5.75 15.02
C GLN A 9 -27.64 7.26 14.94
N SER A 10 -26.91 7.79 15.93
CA SER A 10 -26.55 9.21 16.00
C SER A 10 -25.75 9.69 14.78
N ILE A 11 -24.94 8.82 14.17
CA ILE A 11 -24.20 9.11 12.93
C ILE A 11 -25.12 9.10 11.70
N LEU A 12 -26.13 8.23 11.65
CA LEU A 12 -27.16 8.27 10.59
C LEU A 12 -27.95 9.58 10.67
N ASP A 13 -28.33 10.00 11.87
CA ASP A 13 -29.17 11.19 12.12
C ASP A 13 -28.43 12.53 11.89
N CYS A 14 -27.09 12.56 12.01
CA CYS A 14 -26.28 13.74 11.65
C CYS A 14 -26.41 14.11 10.16
N ALA A 15 -26.36 15.41 9.82
CA ALA A 15 -26.24 15.84 8.42
C ALA A 15 -24.86 15.49 7.83
N ASP A 16 -24.76 15.31 6.51
CA ASP A 16 -23.50 14.97 5.81
C ASP A 16 -22.39 16.03 5.95
N ASP A 17 -22.74 17.27 6.32
CA ASP A 17 -21.81 18.36 6.62
C ASP A 17 -21.43 18.48 8.10
N ALA A 18 -22.04 17.68 8.99
CA ALA A 18 -21.75 17.66 10.43
C ALA A 18 -20.49 16.84 10.77
N ALA A 19 -19.44 16.93 9.94
CA ALA A 19 -18.26 16.07 10.01
C ALA A 19 -17.54 16.11 11.39
N LEU A 20 -17.45 17.29 12.01
CA LEU A 20 -16.89 17.46 13.35
C LEU A 20 -17.76 16.83 14.45
N GLN A 21 -19.09 16.90 14.30
CA GLN A 21 -20.03 16.30 15.26
C GLN A 21 -19.92 14.77 15.23
N ILE A 22 -19.86 14.17 14.03
CA ILE A 22 -19.67 12.73 13.83
C ILE A 22 -18.40 12.23 14.53
N LEU A 23 -17.26 12.91 14.33
CA LEU A 23 -15.99 12.54 14.99
C LEU A 23 -15.96 12.81 16.49
N SER A 24 -16.83 13.70 17.00
CA SER A 24 -16.96 14.00 18.44
C SER A 24 -17.76 12.94 19.21
N LEU A 25 -18.38 11.97 18.54
CA LEU A 25 -19.09 10.86 19.19
C LEU A 25 -18.14 9.74 19.70
N ALA A 26 -16.83 9.89 19.51
CA ALA A 26 -15.85 8.92 19.98
C ALA A 26 -15.79 8.90 21.52
N PRO A 27 -16.08 7.76 22.19
CA PRO A 27 -16.05 7.69 23.64
C PRO A 27 -14.62 7.84 24.16
N GLU A 28 -14.49 8.41 25.36
CA GLU A 28 -13.22 8.59 26.10
C GLU A 28 -12.21 9.54 25.45
N LEU A 29 -12.60 10.24 24.38
CA LEU A 29 -11.78 11.25 23.69
C LEU A 29 -12.43 12.64 23.80
N PRO A 30 -11.64 13.73 23.79
CA PRO A 30 -12.19 15.08 23.76
C PRO A 30 -12.95 15.35 22.44
N PRO A 31 -13.99 16.21 22.45
CA PRO A 31 -14.76 16.53 21.26
C PRO A 31 -13.88 17.19 20.19
N VAL A 32 -14.09 16.80 18.93
CA VAL A 32 -13.30 17.26 17.79
C VAL A 32 -13.82 18.63 17.33
N THR A 33 -13.00 19.65 17.56
CA THR A 33 -13.28 21.04 17.16
C THR A 33 -12.51 21.41 15.89
N VAL A 34 -12.75 22.63 15.37
CA VAL A 34 -12.00 23.16 14.22
C VAL A 34 -10.51 23.36 14.57
N ASP A 35 -10.20 23.65 15.83
CA ASP A 35 -8.84 23.88 16.34
C ASP A 35 -8.08 22.57 16.64
N THR A 36 -8.79 21.45 16.85
CA THR A 36 -8.21 20.12 17.12
C THR A 36 -7.28 19.69 15.98
N PRO A 37 -6.06 19.18 16.25
CA PRO A 37 -5.14 18.75 15.19
C PRO A 37 -5.64 17.49 14.45
N VAL A 38 -5.22 17.31 13.19
CA VAL A 38 -5.64 16.18 12.35
C VAL A 38 -5.21 14.83 12.94
N THR A 39 -4.13 14.79 13.72
CA THR A 39 -3.65 13.60 14.45
C THR A 39 -4.63 13.15 15.54
N GLU A 40 -5.24 14.07 16.27
CA GLU A 40 -6.27 13.76 17.28
C GLU A 40 -7.59 13.39 16.62
N ALA A 41 -8.02 14.11 15.58
CA ALA A 41 -9.20 13.74 14.80
C ALA A 41 -9.07 12.33 14.19
N ARG A 42 -7.85 11.93 13.79
CA ARG A 42 -7.54 10.56 13.34
C ARG A 42 -7.67 9.52 14.46
N ARG A 43 -7.27 9.85 15.70
CA ARG A 43 -7.48 8.96 16.86
C ARG A 43 -8.98 8.73 17.12
N SER A 44 -9.80 9.78 17.07
CA SER A 44 -11.27 9.66 17.17
C SER A 44 -11.87 8.82 16.04
N TYR A 45 -11.44 9.04 14.79
CA TYR A 45 -11.84 8.22 13.64
C TYR A 45 -11.48 6.74 13.83
N ILE A 46 -10.25 6.41 14.22
CA ILE A 46 -9.82 5.02 14.42
C ILE A 46 -10.61 4.35 15.55
N ARG A 47 -10.88 5.07 16.66
CA ARG A 47 -11.70 4.56 17.77
C ARG A 47 -13.12 4.22 17.31
N LEU A 48 -13.77 5.13 16.59
CA LEU A 48 -15.11 4.93 16.02
C LEU A 48 -15.12 3.81 14.97
N ALA A 49 -14.17 3.79 14.03
CA ALA A 49 -14.06 2.76 13.00
C ALA A 49 -13.85 1.36 13.61
N GLY A 50 -13.07 1.26 14.69
CA GLY A 50 -12.87 0.01 15.43
C GLY A 50 -14.12 -0.50 16.17
N MET A 51 -15.08 0.37 16.48
CA MET A 51 -16.37 0.01 17.09
C MET A 51 -17.47 -0.24 16.04
N LEU A 52 -17.49 0.57 14.98
CA LEU A 52 -18.55 0.65 13.97
C LEU A 52 -18.24 -0.13 12.68
N HIS A 53 -17.18 -0.94 12.67
CA HIS A 53 -16.84 -1.76 11.52
C HIS A 53 -18.02 -2.66 11.12
N PRO A 54 -18.42 -2.74 9.83
CA PRO A 54 -19.59 -3.49 9.42
C PRO A 54 -19.55 -4.95 9.89
N ASP A 55 -18.38 -5.61 9.87
CA ASP A 55 -18.24 -6.99 10.37
C ASP A 55 -18.61 -7.17 11.85
N LYS A 56 -18.37 -6.17 12.70
CA LYS A 56 -18.71 -6.22 14.13
C LYS A 56 -20.18 -5.90 14.41
N LEU A 57 -20.87 -5.28 13.45
CA LEU A 57 -22.28 -4.90 13.52
C LEU A 57 -23.21 -5.80 12.69
N LYS A 58 -22.66 -6.81 11.99
CA LYS A 58 -23.44 -7.85 11.28
C LYS A 58 -24.54 -8.42 12.20
N GLY A 59 -25.80 -8.29 11.76
CA GLY A 59 -26.98 -8.73 12.49
C GLY A 59 -27.47 -7.81 13.62
N LYS A 60 -26.76 -6.71 13.94
CA LYS A 60 -27.20 -5.70 14.92
C LYS A 60 -27.72 -4.41 14.27
N LEU A 61 -27.17 -4.04 13.12
CA LEU A 61 -27.59 -2.86 12.37
C LEU A 61 -27.44 -3.12 10.87
N GLU A 62 -28.55 -3.13 10.13
CA GLU A 62 -28.57 -3.37 8.69
C GLU A 62 -27.77 -2.29 7.92
N LYS A 63 -27.86 -1.05 8.38
CA LYS A 63 -27.18 0.13 7.82
C LYS A 63 -25.73 0.32 8.28
N ALA A 64 -25.07 -0.70 8.84
CA ALA A 64 -23.70 -0.57 9.35
C ALA A 64 -22.69 -0.08 8.28
N THR A 65 -22.84 -0.50 7.02
CA THR A 65 -21.99 -0.04 5.91
C THR A 65 -22.21 1.45 5.59
N GLU A 66 -23.45 1.94 5.67
CA GLU A 66 -23.81 3.35 5.46
C GLU A 66 -23.22 4.24 6.57
N VAL A 67 -23.34 3.82 7.84
CA VAL A 67 -22.68 4.45 9.00
C VAL A 67 -21.17 4.55 8.79
N PHE A 68 -20.53 3.46 8.38
CA PHE A 68 -19.08 3.41 8.19
C PHE A 68 -18.64 4.33 7.04
N GLN A 69 -19.34 4.33 5.90
CA GLN A 69 -19.06 5.25 4.80
C GLN A 69 -19.22 6.72 5.21
N LYS A 70 -20.24 7.05 6.00
CA LYS A 70 -20.47 8.41 6.52
C LYS A 70 -19.38 8.86 7.49
N LEU A 71 -18.89 7.96 8.33
CA LEU A 71 -17.73 8.16 9.20
C LEU A 71 -16.44 8.42 8.39
N VAL A 72 -16.20 7.65 7.33
CA VAL A 72 -15.04 7.85 6.42
C VAL A 72 -15.11 9.23 5.76
N ARG A 73 -16.25 9.58 5.14
CA ARG A 73 -16.45 10.91 4.51
C ARG A 73 -16.27 12.07 5.50
N ALA A 74 -16.72 11.91 6.74
CA ALA A 74 -16.51 12.90 7.79
C ALA A 74 -15.02 13.09 8.12
N PHE A 75 -14.25 12.00 8.21
CA PHE A 75 -12.80 12.08 8.41
C PHE A 75 -12.07 12.68 7.21
N GLU A 76 -12.42 12.30 5.98
CA GLU A 76 -11.86 12.87 4.75
C GLU A 76 -12.07 14.38 4.66
N LYS A 77 -13.30 14.86 4.91
CA LYS A 77 -13.60 16.31 5.01
C LYS A 77 -12.71 16.99 6.05
N VAL A 78 -12.56 16.42 7.26
CA VAL A 78 -11.76 17.02 8.34
C VAL A 78 -10.25 16.92 8.09
N ALA A 79 -9.79 15.99 7.25
CA ALA A 79 -8.39 15.87 6.83
C ALA A 79 -8.01 16.86 5.72
N ASP A 80 -8.95 17.30 4.88
CA ASP A 80 -8.71 18.28 3.82
C ASP A 80 -8.36 19.68 4.40
N PRO A 81 -7.17 20.24 4.10
CA PRO A 81 -6.79 21.57 4.55
C PRO A 81 -7.66 22.69 3.95
N LYS A 82 -8.30 22.49 2.78
CA LYS A 82 -9.21 23.49 2.19
C LYS A 82 -10.50 23.57 3.00
N TYR A 83 -11.14 22.44 3.30
CA TYR A 83 -12.34 22.38 4.15
C TYR A 83 -12.08 22.93 5.56
N ARG A 84 -10.95 22.60 6.20
CA ARG A 84 -10.56 23.19 7.50
C ARG A 84 -10.45 24.72 7.46
N LYS A 85 -9.84 25.28 6.43
CA LYS A 85 -9.75 26.75 6.25
C LYS A 85 -11.14 27.37 6.07
N ALA A 86 -12.05 26.71 5.35
CA ALA A 86 -13.43 27.17 5.20
C ALA A 86 -14.19 27.19 6.54
N LEU A 87 -14.07 26.13 7.35
CA LEU A 87 -14.67 26.07 8.70
C LEU A 87 -14.12 27.14 9.65
N MET A 88 -12.79 27.38 9.65
CA MET A 88 -12.16 28.48 10.40
C MET A 88 -12.78 29.84 10.02
N VAL A 89 -12.97 30.09 8.73
CA VAL A 89 -13.59 31.33 8.22
C VAL A 89 -15.07 31.43 8.60
N GLN A 90 -15.83 30.34 8.57
CA GLN A 90 -17.23 30.30 9.00
C GLN A 90 -17.35 30.63 10.50
N GLN A 91 -16.59 29.96 11.37
CA GLN A 91 -16.57 30.27 12.81
C GLN A 91 -16.15 31.71 13.09
N ALA A 92 -15.18 32.25 12.34
CA ALA A 92 -14.77 33.66 12.48
C ALA A 92 -15.89 34.64 12.07
N LYS A 93 -16.71 34.30 11.06
CA LYS A 93 -17.88 35.08 10.65
C LYS A 93 -18.99 35.03 11.71
N GLU A 94 -19.29 33.86 12.28
CA GLU A 94 -20.28 33.69 13.34
C GLU A 94 -19.90 34.44 14.62
N LYS A 95 -18.64 34.31 15.07
CA LYS A 95 -18.10 35.05 16.22
C LYS A 95 -18.20 36.58 16.01
N LYS A 96 -18.06 37.09 14.77
CA LYS A 96 -18.31 38.51 14.45
C LYS A 96 -19.79 38.88 14.47
N LYS A 97 -20.67 38.05 13.89
CA LYS A 97 -22.13 38.28 13.85
C LYS A 97 -22.71 38.40 15.27
N ASN A 98 -22.33 37.48 16.16
CA ASN A 98 -22.83 37.46 17.54
C ASN A 98 -22.36 38.70 18.34
N LYS A 99 -21.10 39.13 18.16
CA LYS A 99 -20.60 40.37 18.79
C LYS A 99 -21.33 41.63 18.30
N GLY A 100 -21.64 41.72 17.01
CA GLY A 100 -22.43 42.84 16.46
C GLY A 100 -23.85 42.93 17.02
N SER A 101 -24.52 41.79 17.22
CA SER A 101 -25.88 41.77 17.80
C SER A 101 -25.93 42.11 19.29
N ALA A 102 -24.87 41.86 20.05
CA ALA A 102 -24.79 42.23 21.47
C ALA A 102 -24.68 43.75 21.65
N ALA A 103 -23.72 44.39 20.95
CA ALA A 103 -23.50 45.83 21.02
C ALA A 103 -24.73 46.66 20.57
N ALA A 104 -25.52 46.14 19.63
CA ALA A 104 -26.74 46.80 19.16
C ALA A 104 -27.90 46.81 20.19
N ARG A 105 -27.85 45.97 21.24
CA ARG A 105 -28.88 45.93 22.28
C ARG A 105 -28.62 46.87 23.47
N GLU A 106 -27.36 47.15 23.80
CA GLU A 106 -27.04 48.04 24.94
C GLU A 106 -27.36 49.52 24.65
N HIS A 107 -27.24 49.98 23.39
CA HIS A 107 -27.54 51.36 23.01
C HIS A 107 -29.04 51.73 22.95
N LYS A 108 -29.97 50.82 23.29
CA LYS A 108 -31.42 51.12 23.42
C LYS A 108 -31.96 51.13 24.85
N ALA A 109 -31.11 50.92 25.87
CA ALA A 109 -31.52 50.92 27.29
C ALA A 109 -31.12 52.20 28.06
N ALA A 110 -30.38 53.13 27.46
CA ALA A 110 -29.97 54.39 28.09
C ALA A 110 -31.08 55.45 28.05
N GLY A 111 -32.18 55.21 28.78
CA GLY A 111 -33.44 55.95 28.61
C GLY A 111 -34.29 56.19 29.86
N THR A 112 -33.75 56.08 31.08
CA THR A 112 -34.41 56.62 32.30
C THR A 112 -33.36 57.01 33.33
N LYS A 113 -33.43 58.25 33.82
CA LYS A 113 -32.54 58.79 34.85
C LYS A 113 -33.06 58.40 36.23
N GLN A 114 -32.21 57.83 37.09
CA GLN A 114 -32.29 58.13 38.52
C GLN A 114 -30.89 58.43 39.09
N LYS A 115 -30.86 59.44 39.94
CA LYS A 115 -29.67 60.05 40.54
C LYS A 115 -29.57 59.54 41.97
N VAL A 116 -28.54 58.75 42.29
CA VAL A 116 -28.12 58.51 43.69
C VAL A 116 -26.60 58.65 43.75
N GLU A 117 -26.16 59.50 44.67
CA GLU A 117 -24.75 59.82 44.92
C GLU A 117 -24.18 58.82 45.94
N THR A 118 -22.99 58.28 45.71
CA THR A 118 -22.13 57.80 46.81
C THR A 118 -20.65 57.89 46.42
N LYS A 119 -19.82 58.41 47.33
CA LYS A 119 -18.39 58.69 47.13
C LYS A 119 -17.51 57.62 47.81
N THR A 120 -16.49 57.14 47.09
CA THR A 120 -15.22 56.52 47.55
C THR A 120 -14.42 56.29 46.26
N LEU A 121 -13.42 57.06 45.80
CA LEU A 121 -12.25 57.74 46.39
C LEU A 121 -11.08 56.78 46.72
N LEU A 122 -9.91 57.04 46.09
CA LEU A 122 -8.57 56.45 46.23
C LEU A 122 -8.35 55.05 45.58
N ASP A 123 -7.16 54.62 45.11
CA ASP A 123 -5.95 55.21 44.44
C ASP A 123 -4.90 54.05 44.29
N THR A 124 -3.85 53.98 43.45
CA THR A 124 -3.27 54.75 42.31
C THR A 124 -2.48 53.75 41.38
N ASP A 125 -1.62 54.24 40.47
CA ASP A 125 -0.47 53.55 39.82
C ASP A 125 -0.80 52.37 38.86
N ASP A 126 -0.72 52.49 37.54
CA ASP A 126 0.24 53.19 36.64
C ASP A 126 1.68 52.68 36.74
N THR A 127 2.08 51.82 35.80
CA THR A 127 3.49 51.76 35.36
C THR A 127 3.62 51.29 33.93
N ARG A 128 4.52 51.95 33.19
CA ARG A 128 4.51 52.04 31.73
C ARG A 128 5.90 51.79 31.16
N THR A 129 6.14 50.61 30.58
CA THR A 129 7.42 50.26 29.92
C THR A 129 7.16 49.67 28.52
N ARG A 130 7.18 50.51 27.47
CA ARG A 130 8.36 50.78 26.61
C ARG A 130 9.10 49.53 26.07
N LYS A 131 8.71 49.14 24.86
CA LYS A 131 9.56 49.16 23.63
C LYS A 131 10.96 48.53 23.74
N ARG A 132 11.15 47.38 23.07
CA ARG A 132 12.41 47.10 22.36
C ARG A 132 12.27 46.14 21.19
N THR A 133 12.93 46.49 20.08
CA THR A 133 13.04 45.75 18.82
C THR A 133 14.46 45.22 18.64
N ASN A 134 14.62 43.93 18.37
CA ASN A 134 15.79 43.31 17.72
C ASN A 134 15.18 42.41 16.62
N LYS A 135 15.45 42.50 15.32
CA LYS A 135 16.63 42.92 14.52
C LYS A 135 17.80 41.93 14.57
N GLY A 136 17.75 40.97 13.64
CA GLY A 136 18.90 40.48 12.89
C GLY A 136 19.63 39.25 13.44
N LEU A 137 19.61 38.16 12.68
CA LEU A 137 20.79 37.37 12.33
C LEU A 137 20.48 36.47 11.13
N SER A 138 20.72 37.01 9.93
CA SER A 138 20.73 36.25 8.67
C SER A 138 22.08 35.57 8.49
N VAL A 139 22.11 34.24 8.43
CA VAL A 139 23.34 33.49 8.10
C VAL A 139 23.35 33.20 6.60
N ASN A 140 24.36 33.73 5.90
CA ASN A 140 24.57 33.51 4.48
C ASN A 140 24.89 32.04 4.19
N ARG A 141 24.09 31.39 3.34
CA ARG A 141 24.48 30.16 2.65
C ARG A 141 25.25 30.54 1.39
N LYS A 142 26.58 30.37 1.40
CA LYS A 142 27.40 30.49 0.18
C LYS A 142 27.43 29.15 -0.54
N THR A 143 26.96 29.15 -1.78
CA THR A 143 27.20 28.09 -2.76
C THR A 143 28.67 28.04 -3.16
N LYS A 144 29.13 26.84 -3.55
CA LYS A 144 30.21 26.71 -4.52
C LYS A 144 30.06 25.40 -5.32
N GLU A 145 30.06 25.54 -6.63
CA GLU A 145 30.44 24.52 -7.61
C GLU A 145 31.90 24.05 -7.37
N SER A 146 32.46 23.03 -8.02
CA SER A 146 32.10 22.20 -9.17
C SER A 146 32.88 20.88 -9.08
N VAL A 147 32.44 19.82 -9.78
CA VAL A 147 33.34 18.88 -10.51
C VAL A 147 32.61 18.43 -11.79
N HIS A 148 33.38 18.25 -12.86
CA HIS A 148 32.98 17.91 -14.23
C HIS A 148 33.20 16.41 -14.51
N ASP A 149 32.72 15.92 -15.65
CA ASP A 149 33.03 14.61 -16.28
C ASP A 149 32.50 13.33 -15.59
N ASP A 150 31.69 12.54 -16.30
CA ASP A 150 32.26 11.56 -17.24
C ASP A 150 31.23 11.01 -18.26
N PHE A 151 31.49 11.35 -19.53
CA PHE A 151 31.38 10.52 -20.73
C PHE A 151 30.63 9.16 -20.66
N ILE A 152 29.39 9.11 -21.19
CA ILE A 152 28.83 7.89 -21.79
C ILE A 152 28.32 8.24 -23.19
N VAL A 153 29.07 7.81 -24.20
CA VAL A 153 28.59 7.75 -25.59
C VAL A 153 27.73 6.50 -25.71
N HIS A 154 26.47 6.67 -26.12
CA HIS A 154 25.60 5.55 -26.49
C HIS A 154 25.28 5.67 -27.97
N ASP A 155 26.06 4.97 -28.80
CA ASP A 155 25.68 4.64 -30.17
C ASP A 155 24.56 3.62 -30.11
N SER A 156 23.35 4.03 -30.49
CA SER A 156 22.30 3.15 -30.98
C SER A 156 21.44 3.90 -31.99
N GLU A 157 21.85 3.86 -33.25
CA GLU A 157 21.01 4.21 -34.40
C GLU A 157 19.91 3.14 -34.53
N ASP A 158 18.78 3.37 -33.87
CA ASP A 158 17.54 2.60 -34.10
C ASP A 158 16.45 3.58 -34.56
N ASP A 159 16.30 3.64 -35.88
CA ASP A 159 15.36 4.48 -36.64
C ASP A 159 13.92 3.94 -36.46
N TYR A 160 13.17 4.55 -35.53
CA TYR A 160 11.75 4.27 -35.33
C TYR A 160 10.91 5.44 -35.84
N GLU A 161 10.06 5.12 -36.81
CA GLU A 161 9.22 6.10 -37.50
C GLU A 161 8.32 6.89 -36.55
N ASP A 162 8.28 8.20 -36.80
CA ASP A 162 7.54 9.22 -36.07
C ASP A 162 6.02 8.97 -36.16
N VAL A 163 5.45 8.34 -35.13
CA VAL A 163 4.01 8.28 -34.93
C VAL A 163 3.62 9.53 -34.13
N GLU A 164 3.01 10.49 -34.81
CA GLU A 164 2.48 11.72 -34.20
C GLU A 164 1.49 11.37 -33.08
N GLU A 165 1.95 11.30 -31.84
CA GLU A 165 1.09 11.25 -30.66
C GLU A 165 0.38 12.60 -30.54
N GLU A 166 -0.92 12.63 -30.84
CA GLU A 166 -1.74 13.82 -30.66
C GLU A 166 -1.61 14.35 -29.21
N ASP A 167 -1.17 15.60 -29.08
CA ASP A 167 -0.93 16.29 -27.80
C ASP A 167 -2.21 16.40 -26.96
N PHE A 168 -2.47 15.37 -26.16
CA PHE A 168 -3.54 15.32 -25.16
C PHE A 168 -3.20 16.17 -23.92
N GLY A 169 -2.96 17.46 -24.16
CA GLY A 169 -3.11 18.53 -23.18
C GLY A 169 -2.21 18.43 -21.97
N ASN A 170 -0.96 18.89 -22.12
CA ASN A 170 -0.04 19.20 -21.02
C ASN A 170 -0.78 19.88 -19.84
N ASN A 171 -0.95 19.13 -18.75
CA ASN A 171 -1.54 19.60 -17.52
C ASN A 171 -0.41 19.81 -16.51
N ASP A 172 0.25 20.97 -16.57
CA ASP A 172 1.55 21.31 -15.93
C ASP A 172 1.65 21.07 -14.40
N ASN A 173 0.58 20.64 -13.74
CA ASN A 173 0.54 20.33 -12.31
C ASN A 173 1.21 19.00 -11.90
N ASP A 174 1.44 18.07 -12.83
CA ASP A 174 2.00 16.75 -12.48
C ASP A 174 3.52 16.77 -12.20
N SER A 175 4.24 17.81 -12.63
CA SER A 175 5.70 17.94 -12.46
C SER A 175 6.19 18.02 -11.00
N GLU A 176 5.34 18.41 -10.04
CA GLU A 176 5.70 18.43 -8.62
C GLU A 176 5.63 17.01 -7.99
N PHE A 177 4.81 16.10 -8.53
CA PHE A 177 4.65 14.75 -7.99
C PHE A 177 5.88 13.88 -8.26
N ASP A 178 6.39 13.88 -9.49
CA ASP A 178 7.60 13.13 -9.88
C ASP A 178 8.84 13.57 -9.10
N LYS A 179 8.91 14.83 -8.67
CA LYS A 179 10.03 15.36 -7.90
C LYS A 179 10.14 14.76 -6.50
N TYR A 180 9.02 14.32 -5.90
CA TYR A 180 9.04 13.53 -4.66
C TYR A 180 9.33 12.06 -4.93
N PHE A 181 8.93 11.53 -6.09
CA PHE A 181 9.26 10.16 -6.50
C PHE A 181 10.76 9.98 -6.73
N PHE A 182 11.44 10.93 -7.38
CA PHE A 182 12.89 10.88 -7.59
C PHE A 182 13.73 10.98 -6.30
N GLN A 183 13.20 11.57 -5.22
CA GLN A 183 13.88 11.52 -3.91
C GLN A 183 13.83 10.14 -3.23
N SER A 184 12.98 9.22 -3.72
CA SER A 184 12.86 7.87 -3.16
C SER A 184 13.94 6.91 -3.68
N THR A 185 14.57 7.19 -4.82
CA THR A 185 15.51 6.26 -5.49
C THR A 185 16.95 6.33 -4.99
N VAL A 186 17.31 7.37 -4.23
CA VAL A 186 18.63 7.50 -3.60
C VAL A 186 18.64 6.79 -2.24
N PRO A 187 19.56 5.84 -1.97
CA PRO A 187 19.62 5.18 -0.68
C PRO A 187 20.00 6.17 0.43
N PRO A 188 19.40 6.07 1.64
CA PRO A 188 19.77 6.92 2.76
C PRO A 188 21.24 6.69 3.14
N PRO A 189 22.02 7.76 3.42
CA PRO A 189 23.42 7.63 3.80
C PRO A 189 23.55 6.94 5.15
N VAL A 190 24.50 6.00 5.27
CA VAL A 190 24.80 5.30 6.52
C VAL A 190 25.99 5.95 7.21
N SER A 191 25.79 6.47 8.43
CA SER A 191 26.88 7.04 9.20
C SER A 191 27.90 5.97 9.60
N SER A 192 29.19 6.25 9.37
CA SER A 192 30.30 5.45 9.91
C SER A 192 30.49 5.65 11.42
N ASN A 193 29.79 6.63 12.03
CA ASN A 193 29.99 7.00 13.43
C ASN A 193 29.51 5.89 14.39
N ARG A 194 30.43 5.42 15.24
CA ARG A 194 30.20 4.42 16.28
C ARG A 194 30.04 5.02 17.69
N ALA A 195 29.87 6.34 17.80
CA ALA A 195 29.51 6.99 19.04
C ALA A 195 28.06 6.63 19.43
N MET A 196 27.89 6.22 20.68
CA MET A 196 26.60 5.91 21.28
C MET A 196 25.80 7.20 21.51
N ILE A 197 24.56 7.25 21.05
CA ILE A 197 23.68 8.41 21.23
C ILE A 197 22.82 8.21 22.48
N GLY A 198 22.68 9.29 23.26
CA GLY A 198 21.80 9.36 24.43
C GLY A 198 22.39 8.79 25.72
N THR A 199 21.78 9.13 26.84
CA THR A 199 22.15 8.61 28.17
C THR A 199 21.37 7.33 28.48
N PRO A 200 22.02 6.28 29.03
CA PRO A 200 21.33 5.03 29.34
C PRO A 200 20.27 5.21 30.43
N ARG A 201 19.06 4.71 30.19
CA ARG A 201 17.98 4.64 31.18
C ARG A 201 17.75 3.18 31.54
N VAL A 202 18.29 2.72 32.67
CA VAL A 202 18.24 1.32 33.10
C VAL A 202 18.05 1.22 34.60
N GLY A 203 17.27 0.23 35.05
CA GLY A 203 17.01 -0.01 36.48
C GLY A 203 15.98 0.93 37.10
N GLY A 204 15.66 0.71 38.37
CA GLY A 204 14.61 1.43 39.08
C GLY A 204 13.25 1.25 38.39
N ILE A 205 12.65 2.36 37.96
CA ILE A 205 11.38 2.35 37.20
C ILE A 205 11.54 1.91 35.73
N TYR A 206 12.77 1.87 35.19
CA TYR A 206 13.03 1.53 33.79
C TYR A 206 13.13 0.01 33.61
N ILE A 207 11.99 -0.62 33.33
CA ILE A 207 11.79 -2.06 33.29
C ILE A 207 11.26 -2.47 31.92
N ARG A 208 11.75 -3.59 31.37
CA ARG A 208 11.26 -4.13 30.09
C ARG A 208 9.79 -4.51 30.21
N THR A 209 8.96 -3.98 29.31
CA THR A 209 7.57 -4.41 29.17
C THR A 209 7.51 -5.76 28.46
N VAL A 210 6.47 -6.56 28.74
CA VAL A 210 6.23 -7.78 27.97
C VAL A 210 5.57 -7.36 26.65
N VAL A 211 6.22 -7.70 25.54
CA VAL A 211 5.73 -7.42 24.18
C VAL A 211 5.34 -8.75 23.53
N GLN A 212 4.17 -8.81 22.89
CA GLN A 212 3.66 -10.04 22.29
C GLN A 212 3.13 -9.79 20.88
N CYS A 213 3.19 -10.84 20.04
CA CYS A 213 2.64 -10.82 18.71
C CYS A 213 1.12 -10.55 18.71
N PRO A 214 0.61 -9.63 17.88
CA PRO A 214 -0.83 -9.36 17.81
C PRO A 214 -1.64 -10.55 17.27
N GLN A 215 -1.00 -11.48 16.53
CA GLN A 215 -1.67 -12.59 15.86
C GLN A 215 -1.64 -13.89 16.69
N CYS A 216 -0.46 -14.37 17.08
CA CYS A 216 -0.28 -15.63 17.80
C CYS A 216 0.03 -15.47 19.31
N ARG A 217 0.20 -14.24 19.80
CA ARG A 217 0.56 -13.91 21.21
C ARG A 217 1.90 -14.46 21.71
N THR A 218 2.74 -15.02 20.85
CA THR A 218 4.14 -15.33 21.17
C THR A 218 4.84 -14.10 21.69
N THR A 219 5.50 -14.21 22.85
CA THR A 219 6.30 -13.14 23.45
C THR A 219 7.53 -12.85 22.57
N TRP A 220 7.87 -11.58 22.39
CA TRP A 220 9.08 -11.17 21.68
C TRP A 220 10.17 -10.83 22.68
N GLU A 221 11.24 -11.61 22.67
CA GLU A 221 12.45 -11.34 23.41
C GLU A 221 13.51 -10.82 22.42
N PRO A 222 13.98 -9.57 22.55
CA PRO A 222 14.99 -9.04 21.64
C PRO A 222 16.37 -9.61 21.99
N ASP A 223 17.05 -10.20 21.01
CA ASP A 223 18.37 -10.84 21.11
C ASP A 223 19.40 -9.94 21.82
N SER A 224 19.28 -8.62 21.65
CA SER A 224 20.15 -7.63 22.24
C SER A 224 19.40 -6.47 22.89
N LYS A 225 20.05 -5.86 23.89
CA LYS A 225 19.52 -4.67 24.58
C LYS A 225 19.32 -3.49 23.61
N GLN A 226 20.19 -3.34 22.60
CA GLN A 226 20.10 -2.28 21.60
C GLN A 226 18.92 -2.47 20.63
N GLN A 227 18.63 -3.70 20.19
CA GLN A 227 17.45 -3.98 19.37
C GLN A 227 16.14 -3.59 20.08
N TYR A 228 16.02 -3.78 21.40
CA TYR A 228 14.86 -3.30 22.16
C TYR A 228 14.65 -1.79 21.96
N SER A 229 15.71 -0.99 22.02
CA SER A 229 15.64 0.46 21.84
C SER A 229 15.39 0.90 20.40
N LEU A 230 15.87 0.13 19.41
CA LEU A 230 15.54 0.35 18.00
C LEU A 230 14.09 -0.02 17.66
N PHE A 231 13.55 -1.08 18.30
CA PHE A 231 12.18 -1.55 18.12
C PHE A 231 11.18 -0.63 18.84
N MET A 232 11.36 -0.36 20.13
CA MET A 232 10.44 0.45 20.93
C MET A 232 10.52 1.95 20.60
N GLY A 233 11.72 2.45 20.31
CA GLY A 233 11.98 3.88 20.10
C GLY A 233 11.58 4.40 18.72
N PRO A 234 11.89 5.68 18.43
CA PRO A 234 11.47 6.36 17.19
C PRO A 234 12.12 5.81 15.91
N ALA A 235 13.10 4.92 16.02
CA ALA A 235 13.64 4.18 14.87
C ALA A 235 12.67 3.09 14.36
N GLY A 236 11.70 2.66 15.19
CA GLY A 236 10.57 1.84 14.78
C GLY A 236 10.91 0.51 14.12
N LYS A 237 12.09 -0.08 14.39
CA LYS A 237 12.57 -1.29 13.71
C LYS A 237 11.49 -2.37 13.79
N LYS A 238 11.10 -2.92 12.63
CA LYS A 238 10.11 -4.00 12.56
C LYS A 238 10.74 -5.34 12.97
N ILE A 239 9.96 -6.17 13.66
CA ILE A 239 10.32 -7.54 14.05
C ILE A 239 9.45 -8.52 13.26
N HIS A 240 10.05 -9.62 12.81
CA HIS A 240 9.32 -10.77 12.30
C HIS A 240 9.02 -11.72 13.46
N CYS A 241 7.76 -12.12 13.62
CA CYS A 241 7.40 -13.09 14.64
C CYS A 241 7.70 -14.51 14.13
N GLU A 242 8.57 -15.24 14.84
CA GLU A 242 9.00 -16.60 14.47
C GLU A 242 7.84 -17.58 14.24
N THR A 243 6.78 -17.50 15.04
CA THR A 243 5.64 -18.45 14.98
C THR A 243 4.73 -18.24 13.77
N CYS A 244 4.52 -17.00 13.33
CA CYS A 244 3.58 -16.69 12.24
C CYS A 244 4.24 -16.02 11.01
N LEU A 245 5.56 -15.84 11.04
CA LEU A 245 6.40 -15.21 10.02
C LEU A 245 5.94 -13.81 9.54
N CYS A 246 5.09 -13.15 10.33
CA CYS A 246 4.54 -11.84 10.01
C CYS A 246 5.41 -10.71 10.59
N ARG A 247 5.56 -9.63 9.82
CA ARG A 247 6.36 -8.43 10.15
C ARG A 247 5.49 -7.39 10.86
N PHE A 248 5.90 -6.98 12.06
CA PHE A 248 5.16 -6.04 12.90
C PHE A 248 6.06 -4.92 13.45
N GLY A 249 5.46 -3.77 13.76
CA GLY A 249 6.12 -2.68 14.50
C GLY A 249 5.74 -2.68 15.98
N CYS A 250 6.45 -1.90 16.80
CA CYS A 250 6.15 -1.77 18.23
C CYS A 250 4.75 -1.23 18.50
N ALA A 251 4.27 -0.25 17.74
CA ALA A 251 2.92 0.32 17.87
C ALA A 251 1.79 -0.67 17.53
N THR A 252 2.09 -1.79 16.86
CA THR A 252 1.11 -2.84 16.51
C THR A 252 1.18 -4.07 17.42
N ALA A 253 2.11 -4.10 18.37
CA ALA A 253 2.29 -5.22 19.28
C ALA A 253 1.36 -5.13 20.50
N PHE A 254 1.08 -6.24 21.16
CA PHE A 254 0.44 -6.20 22.49
C PHE A 254 1.50 -5.92 23.54
N HIS A 255 1.31 -4.84 24.32
CA HIS A 255 2.17 -4.49 25.44
C HIS A 255 1.48 -4.76 26.76
N ALA A 256 2.19 -5.35 27.70
CA ALA A 256 1.69 -5.63 29.03
C ALA A 256 2.60 -5.07 30.13
N CYS A 257 1.96 -4.51 31.16
CA CYS A 257 2.62 -3.92 32.32
C CYS A 257 3.56 -4.94 33.00
N PRO A 258 4.83 -4.59 33.30
CA PRO A 258 5.80 -5.53 33.85
C PRO A 258 5.41 -6.05 35.25
N HIS A 259 4.58 -5.32 36.00
CA HIS A 259 4.19 -5.68 37.36
C HIS A 259 2.93 -6.53 37.48
N CYS A 260 1.98 -6.41 36.55
CA CYS A 260 0.68 -7.07 36.66
C CYS A 260 0.18 -7.73 35.36
N LYS A 261 0.98 -7.69 34.29
CA LYS A 261 0.67 -8.22 32.96
C LYS A 261 -0.65 -7.70 32.34
N CYS A 262 -1.19 -6.60 32.86
CA CYS A 262 -2.34 -5.92 32.26
C CYS A 262 -1.92 -5.27 30.93
N ALA A 263 -2.69 -5.48 29.88
CA ALA A 263 -2.47 -4.85 28.59
C ALA A 263 -2.62 -3.33 28.69
N PHE A 264 -1.86 -2.60 27.86
CA PHE A 264 -2.00 -1.17 27.65
C PHE A 264 -1.67 -0.81 26.19
N ASP A 265 -2.30 0.24 25.68
CA ASP A 265 -2.03 0.73 24.32
C ASP A 265 -0.69 1.47 24.30
N TYR A 266 0.18 1.16 23.34
CA TYR A 266 1.50 1.78 23.20
C TYR A 266 1.57 2.70 21.98
N ASP A 267 2.20 3.86 22.15
CA ASP A 267 2.52 4.84 21.11
C ASP A 267 4.02 5.15 21.24
N ALA A 268 4.74 5.24 20.14
CA ALA A 268 6.18 5.51 20.15
C ALA A 268 6.54 6.84 20.83
N THR A 269 5.60 7.79 20.90
CA THR A 269 5.76 9.03 21.67
C THR A 269 5.86 8.82 23.18
N MET A 270 5.40 7.68 23.72
CA MET A 270 5.51 7.33 25.14
C MET A 270 6.83 6.67 25.52
N TYR A 271 7.73 6.40 24.57
CA TYR A 271 9.00 5.71 24.84
C TYR A 271 9.91 6.46 25.82
N ASP A 272 9.87 7.79 25.80
CA ASP A 272 10.63 8.67 26.70
C ASP A 272 9.82 9.12 27.94
N SER A 273 8.54 8.75 28.04
CA SER A 273 7.68 9.08 29.17
C SER A 273 7.65 7.98 30.23
N GLN A 274 7.19 8.33 31.43
CA GLN A 274 6.80 7.38 32.47
C GLN A 274 5.30 7.06 32.27
N ILE A 275 4.91 5.81 32.49
CA ILE A 275 3.54 5.31 32.36
C ILE A 275 3.05 4.79 33.72
N ASP A 276 1.87 5.27 34.12
CA ASP A 276 1.16 4.78 35.29
C ASP A 276 0.25 3.61 34.90
N CYS A 277 0.46 2.43 35.48
CA CYS A 277 -0.42 1.30 35.18
C CYS A 277 -1.82 1.50 35.77
N THR A 278 -2.83 1.59 34.92
CA THR A 278 -4.26 1.73 35.29
C THR A 278 -4.74 0.71 36.31
N ARG A 279 -4.23 -0.53 36.27
CA ARG A 279 -4.65 -1.63 37.16
C ARG A 279 -3.91 -1.68 38.49
N CYS A 280 -2.58 -1.57 38.49
CA CYS A 280 -1.77 -1.74 39.71
C CYS A 280 -1.19 -0.44 40.28
N LYS A 281 -1.44 0.71 39.64
CA LYS A 281 -0.99 2.06 40.03
C LYS A 281 0.52 2.22 40.21
N LYS A 282 1.32 1.29 39.68
CA LYS A 282 2.79 1.39 39.66
C LYS A 282 3.23 2.15 38.41
N VAL A 283 4.16 3.09 38.62
CA VAL A 283 4.86 3.83 37.57
C VAL A 283 5.95 2.94 36.97
N PHE A 284 6.06 2.88 35.66
CA PHE A 284 7.17 2.25 34.95
C PHE A 284 7.57 3.08 33.72
N GLY A 285 8.82 2.94 33.27
CA GLY A 285 9.33 3.56 32.06
C GLY A 285 10.06 2.56 31.18
N PHE A 286 10.26 2.89 29.91
CA PHE A 286 10.96 2.00 28.98
C PHE A 286 12.48 2.15 29.13
N PRO A 287 13.24 1.05 29.24
CA PRO A 287 14.69 1.12 29.32
C PRO A 287 15.29 1.58 27.98
N TYR A 288 16.15 2.58 28.06
CA TYR A 288 16.90 3.11 26.93
C TYR A 288 18.33 2.59 26.98
N TYR A 289 18.69 1.81 25.97
CA TYR A 289 20.06 1.38 25.73
C TYR A 289 20.60 2.24 24.58
N PRO A 290 21.66 3.04 24.81
CA PRO A 290 22.24 3.89 23.77
C PRO A 290 22.58 3.08 22.52
N VAL A 291 22.32 3.70 21.37
CA VAL A 291 22.51 3.11 20.05
C VAL A 291 23.41 4.00 19.21
N ASN A 292 24.25 3.38 18.40
CA ASN A 292 25.11 4.10 17.46
C ASN A 292 24.29 4.64 16.29
N GLN A 293 24.64 5.82 15.77
CA GLN A 293 23.98 6.40 14.59
C GLN A 293 23.97 5.41 13.41
N ASN A 294 25.09 4.69 13.21
CA ASN A 294 25.22 3.62 12.22
C ASN A 294 24.07 2.59 12.31
N LEU A 295 23.69 2.13 13.51
CA LEU A 295 22.59 1.15 13.66
C LEU A 295 21.23 1.74 13.28
N ILE A 296 20.99 3.02 13.58
CA ILE A 296 19.76 3.71 13.18
C ILE A 296 19.71 3.85 11.65
N ASP A 297 20.82 4.22 11.02
CA ASP A 297 20.88 4.41 9.57
C ASP A 297 20.84 3.06 8.82
N LEU A 298 21.39 1.99 9.39
CA LEU A 298 21.24 0.63 8.84
C LEU A 298 19.78 0.16 8.86
N VAL A 299 19.01 0.44 9.92
CA VAL A 299 17.56 0.16 9.94
C VAL A 299 16.84 0.99 8.87
N ARG A 300 17.16 2.29 8.72
CA ARG A 300 16.59 3.14 7.66
C ARG A 300 16.92 2.62 6.26
N LEU A 301 18.15 2.15 6.03
CA LEU A 301 18.57 1.56 4.76
C LEU A 301 17.88 0.20 4.49
N GLU A 302 17.65 -0.61 5.53
CA GLU A 302 16.85 -1.84 5.44
C GLU A 302 15.39 -1.54 5.03
N GLU A 303 14.73 -0.60 5.72
CA GLU A 303 13.35 -0.19 5.38
C GLU A 303 13.25 0.45 4.00
N TRP A 304 14.26 1.20 3.58
CA TRP A 304 14.34 1.77 2.24
C TRP A 304 14.45 0.67 1.17
N ARG A 305 15.35 -0.32 1.35
CA ARG A 305 15.46 -1.47 0.43
C ARG A 305 14.16 -2.26 0.34
N GLU A 306 13.52 -2.54 1.48
CA GLU A 306 12.22 -3.23 1.53
C GLU A 306 11.11 -2.45 0.79
N ARG A 307 11.15 -1.11 0.81
CA ARG A 307 10.21 -0.27 0.08
C ARG A 307 10.43 -0.37 -1.43
N VAL A 308 11.67 -0.15 -1.88
CA VAL A 308 12.06 -0.22 -3.31
C VAL A 308 11.79 -1.62 -3.88
N GLU A 309 12.09 -2.69 -3.14
CA GLU A 309 11.80 -4.07 -3.56
C GLU A 309 10.29 -4.31 -3.72
N ARG A 310 9.47 -3.82 -2.77
CA ARG A 310 8.00 -3.91 -2.85
C ARG A 310 7.45 -3.14 -4.04
N GLU A 311 7.95 -1.93 -4.29
CA GLU A 311 7.54 -1.10 -5.44
C GLU A 311 7.93 -1.78 -6.76
N SER A 312 9.15 -2.30 -6.88
CA SER A 312 9.60 -3.09 -8.04
C SER A 312 8.83 -4.41 -8.21
N ALA A 313 8.41 -5.07 -7.12
CA ALA A 313 7.55 -6.24 -7.19
C ALA A 313 6.15 -5.89 -7.71
N LEU A 314 5.56 -4.79 -7.22
CA LEU A 314 4.26 -4.28 -7.70
C LEU A 314 4.33 -3.87 -9.17
N GLU A 315 5.39 -3.18 -9.58
CA GLU A 315 5.62 -2.77 -10.98
C GLU A 315 5.75 -4.00 -11.91
N ARG A 316 6.49 -5.03 -11.49
CA ARG A 316 6.55 -6.33 -12.20
C ARG A 316 5.18 -6.99 -12.30
N THR A 317 4.39 -7.00 -11.22
CA THR A 317 3.03 -7.53 -11.23
C THR A 317 2.10 -6.72 -12.14
N GLN A 318 2.18 -5.38 -12.14
CA GLN A 318 1.39 -4.53 -13.04
C GLN A 318 1.79 -4.72 -14.51
N ARG A 319 3.09 -4.90 -14.81
CA ARG A 319 3.58 -5.22 -16.15
C ARG A 319 3.09 -6.60 -16.63
N ALA A 320 3.06 -7.60 -15.74
CA ALA A 320 2.48 -8.90 -16.03
C ALA A 320 0.95 -8.81 -16.27
N ASN A 321 0.25 -8.05 -15.42
CA ASN A 321 -1.20 -7.85 -15.53
C ASN A 321 -1.61 -7.11 -16.81
N ARG A 322 -0.81 -6.15 -17.29
CA ARG A 322 -1.04 -5.49 -18.60
C ARG A 322 -1.01 -6.50 -19.75
N ARG A 323 0.06 -7.30 -19.84
CA ARG A 323 0.18 -8.39 -20.83
C ARG A 323 -0.96 -9.42 -20.74
N HIS A 324 -1.39 -9.78 -19.53
CA HIS A 324 -2.53 -10.67 -19.33
C HIS A 324 -3.87 -10.03 -19.71
N ARG A 325 -4.01 -8.71 -19.53
CA ARG A 325 -5.21 -7.98 -19.92
C ARG A 325 -5.32 -7.90 -21.44
N GLU A 326 -4.26 -7.51 -22.13
CA GLU A 326 -4.18 -7.48 -23.61
C GLU A 326 -4.55 -8.86 -24.20
N ALA A 327 -3.90 -9.94 -23.74
CA ALA A 327 -4.20 -11.30 -24.18
C ALA A 327 -5.64 -11.76 -23.84
N SER A 328 -6.21 -11.28 -22.73
CA SER A 328 -7.61 -11.56 -22.35
C SER A 328 -8.60 -10.78 -23.21
N GLU A 329 -8.30 -9.53 -23.57
CA GLU A 329 -9.13 -8.70 -24.44
C GLU A 329 -9.18 -9.30 -25.86
N GLU A 330 -8.05 -9.70 -26.45
CA GLU A 330 -8.01 -10.47 -27.71
C GLU A 330 -8.83 -11.78 -27.63
N GLN A 331 -8.69 -12.52 -26.52
CA GLN A 331 -9.41 -13.78 -26.34
C GLN A 331 -10.92 -13.58 -26.16
N ASN A 332 -11.35 -12.48 -25.52
CA ASN A 332 -12.75 -12.10 -25.36
C ASN A 332 -13.36 -11.58 -26.67
N GLU A 333 -12.62 -10.81 -27.46
CA GLU A 333 -13.03 -10.41 -28.81
C GLU A 333 -13.24 -11.64 -29.70
N LEU A 334 -12.27 -12.56 -29.72
CA LEU A 334 -12.38 -13.84 -30.43
C LEU A 334 -13.61 -14.64 -29.96
N HIS A 335 -13.84 -14.76 -28.65
CA HIS A 335 -15.03 -15.45 -28.13
C HIS A 335 -16.34 -14.79 -28.58
N THR A 336 -16.39 -13.46 -28.63
CA THR A 336 -17.56 -12.69 -29.09
C THR A 336 -17.81 -12.92 -30.58
N LEU A 337 -16.77 -12.83 -31.42
CA LEU A 337 -16.84 -13.09 -32.87
C LEU A 337 -17.20 -14.54 -33.19
N VAL A 338 -16.81 -15.50 -32.35
CA VAL A 338 -17.21 -16.91 -32.48
C VAL A 338 -18.67 -17.10 -32.07
N GLY A 339 -19.13 -16.43 -31.02
CA GLY A 339 -20.53 -16.44 -30.59
C GLY A 339 -21.49 -15.96 -31.69
N THR A 340 -21.22 -14.80 -32.29
CA THR A 340 -22.02 -14.27 -33.40
C THR A 340 -21.99 -15.19 -34.63
N CYS A 341 -20.81 -15.72 -34.97
CA CYS A 341 -20.63 -16.67 -36.08
C CYS A 341 -21.46 -17.97 -35.90
N ILE A 342 -21.64 -18.44 -34.67
CA ILE A 342 -22.49 -19.60 -34.36
C ILE A 342 -23.98 -19.27 -34.49
N VAL A 343 -24.41 -18.09 -34.04
CA VAL A 343 -25.82 -17.68 -34.04
C VAL A 343 -26.33 -17.34 -35.45
N GLU A 344 -25.51 -16.69 -36.28
CA GLU A 344 -25.90 -16.25 -37.63
C GLU A 344 -25.56 -17.27 -38.74
N GLU A 345 -24.88 -18.37 -38.40
CA GLU A 345 -24.24 -19.32 -39.33
C GLU A 345 -23.37 -18.65 -40.42
N LYS A 346 -22.91 -17.43 -40.17
CA LYS A 346 -22.11 -16.60 -41.09
C LYS A 346 -20.99 -15.93 -40.32
N CYS A 347 -19.79 -15.94 -40.89
CA CYS A 347 -18.65 -15.30 -40.26
C CYS A 347 -18.78 -13.77 -40.31
N PRO A 348 -18.72 -13.04 -39.18
CA PRO A 348 -18.86 -11.58 -39.17
C PRO A 348 -17.74 -10.86 -39.97
N LEU A 349 -16.58 -11.50 -40.12
CA LEU A 349 -15.39 -10.90 -40.76
C LEU A 349 -15.35 -11.06 -42.29
N CYS A 350 -15.85 -12.16 -42.84
CA CYS A 350 -15.79 -12.44 -44.30
C CYS A 350 -17.17 -12.71 -44.93
N LYS A 351 -18.24 -12.77 -44.12
CA LYS A 351 -19.64 -13.01 -44.49
C LYS A 351 -19.92 -14.35 -45.18
N ALA A 352 -18.93 -15.25 -45.26
CA ALA A 352 -19.12 -16.60 -45.75
C ALA A 352 -19.99 -17.43 -44.78
N PRO A 353 -20.86 -18.32 -45.30
CA PRO A 353 -21.62 -19.24 -44.46
C PRO A 353 -20.71 -20.30 -43.83
N VAL A 354 -20.90 -20.57 -42.54
CA VAL A 354 -20.12 -21.53 -41.75
C VAL A 354 -21.08 -22.42 -40.97
N THR A 355 -21.14 -23.70 -41.33
CA THR A 355 -22.03 -24.70 -40.70
C THR A 355 -21.33 -25.53 -39.62
N SER A 356 -19.99 -25.49 -39.55
CA SER A 356 -19.22 -26.20 -38.52
C SER A 356 -17.83 -25.57 -38.31
N ARG A 357 -17.21 -25.87 -37.16
CA ARG A 357 -15.86 -25.40 -36.80
C ARG A 357 -15.71 -23.86 -36.77
N HIS A 358 -16.78 -23.15 -36.39
CA HIS A 358 -16.86 -21.68 -36.31
C HIS A 358 -15.62 -21.04 -35.70
N ARG A 359 -15.15 -21.53 -34.54
CA ARG A 359 -13.93 -21.05 -33.88
C ARG A 359 -12.70 -21.05 -34.79
N ARG A 360 -12.38 -22.19 -35.41
CA ARG A 360 -11.20 -22.33 -36.29
C ARG A 360 -11.33 -21.46 -37.55
N HIS A 361 -12.56 -21.24 -38.04
CA HIS A 361 -12.79 -20.32 -39.15
C HIS A 361 -12.53 -18.86 -38.73
N VAL A 362 -13.09 -18.41 -37.60
CA VAL A 362 -12.91 -17.03 -37.11
C VAL A 362 -11.43 -16.76 -36.78
N GLU A 363 -10.75 -17.67 -36.06
CA GLU A 363 -9.29 -17.60 -35.82
C GLU A 363 -8.48 -17.49 -37.11
N GLY A 364 -8.89 -18.21 -38.16
CA GLY A 364 -8.28 -18.14 -39.49
C GLY A 364 -8.60 -16.84 -40.25
N CYS A 365 -9.79 -16.27 -40.06
CA CYS A 365 -10.18 -15.00 -40.66
C CYS A 365 -9.54 -13.78 -39.98
N MET A 366 -9.41 -13.78 -38.64
CA MET A 366 -8.70 -12.71 -37.92
C MET A 366 -7.24 -12.56 -38.39
N LYS A 367 -6.59 -13.68 -38.74
CA LYS A 367 -5.20 -13.69 -39.26
C LYS A 367 -5.04 -13.28 -40.74
N LYS A 368 -6.14 -13.15 -41.48
CA LYS A 368 -6.12 -12.69 -42.88
C LYS A 368 -6.23 -11.17 -42.96
N SER A 369 -5.62 -10.55 -43.98
CA SER A 369 -5.81 -9.13 -44.25
C SER A 369 -7.27 -8.82 -44.63
N PRO A 370 -7.75 -7.56 -44.48
CA PRO A 370 -9.09 -7.17 -44.93
C PRO A 370 -9.35 -7.48 -46.41
N ALA A 371 -8.34 -7.34 -47.28
CA ALA A 371 -8.43 -7.67 -48.70
C ALA A 371 -8.65 -9.18 -48.94
N ASP A 372 -7.87 -10.04 -48.27
CA ASP A 372 -8.00 -11.51 -48.38
C ASP A 372 -9.34 -12.02 -47.85
N ARG A 373 -9.86 -11.39 -46.78
CA ARG A 373 -11.20 -11.68 -46.24
C ARG A 373 -12.27 -11.40 -47.30
N ALA A 374 -12.22 -10.24 -47.93
CA ALA A 374 -13.19 -9.82 -48.96
C ALA A 374 -13.13 -10.70 -50.23
N ALA A 375 -11.94 -11.11 -50.65
CA ALA A 375 -11.79 -12.05 -51.77
C ALA A 375 -12.44 -13.41 -51.46
N SER A 376 -12.17 -13.98 -50.28
CA SER A 376 -12.64 -15.32 -49.91
C SER A 376 -14.16 -15.47 -49.75
N GLY A 377 -14.91 -14.36 -49.66
CA GLY A 377 -16.37 -14.37 -49.59
C GLY A 377 -17.10 -14.42 -50.95
N ARG A 378 -16.41 -14.22 -52.08
CA ARG A 378 -17.04 -14.07 -53.40
C ARG A 378 -17.17 -15.35 -54.24
N ASP A 379 -16.41 -16.39 -53.96
CA ASP A 379 -16.34 -17.61 -54.80
C ASP A 379 -17.51 -18.61 -54.61
N LEU A 380 -18.51 -18.29 -53.78
CA LEU A 380 -19.67 -19.16 -53.49
C LEU A 380 -21.01 -18.65 -54.06
N LEU A 381 -20.98 -17.82 -55.12
CA LEU A 381 -22.17 -17.65 -55.95
C LEU A 381 -22.56 -19.02 -56.54
N PRO A 382 -23.84 -19.44 -56.47
CA PRO A 382 -24.28 -20.71 -57.04
C PRO A 382 -23.90 -20.77 -58.52
N ARG A 383 -22.95 -21.66 -58.83
CA ARG A 383 -22.53 -21.91 -60.21
C ARG A 383 -23.65 -22.71 -60.87
N GLU A 384 -24.62 -21.99 -61.46
CA GLU A 384 -25.85 -22.55 -62.01
C GLU A 384 -25.59 -23.85 -62.77
N ASP A 385 -26.35 -24.88 -62.43
CA ASP A 385 -26.16 -26.24 -62.91
C ASP A 385 -26.23 -26.30 -64.44
N LYS A 386 -25.06 -26.27 -65.09
CA LYS A 386 -24.93 -26.61 -66.51
C LYS A 386 -25.27 -28.08 -66.68
N ALA A 387 -26.52 -28.29 -67.08
CA ALA A 387 -27.17 -29.57 -67.23
C ALA A 387 -26.37 -30.61 -68.04
N LYS A 388 -26.64 -31.87 -67.71
CA LYS A 388 -26.34 -33.10 -68.48
C LYS A 388 -24.85 -33.42 -68.72
N LYS A 389 -24.38 -34.46 -68.01
CA LYS A 389 -23.79 -35.62 -68.70
C LYS A 389 -24.32 -36.92 -68.11
N THR A 390 -24.49 -37.89 -69.01
CA THR A 390 -25.28 -39.12 -68.84
C THR A 390 -24.68 -40.14 -67.87
N PRO A 391 -25.51 -40.99 -67.23
CA PRO A 391 -25.01 -42.16 -66.51
C PRO A 391 -24.45 -43.16 -67.51
N ARG A 392 -23.17 -43.53 -67.37
CA ARG A 392 -22.54 -44.58 -68.17
C ARG A 392 -22.49 -45.87 -67.38
N THR A 393 -23.34 -46.82 -67.76
CA THR A 393 -23.39 -48.20 -67.25
C THR A 393 -22.00 -48.83 -67.26
N ARG A 394 -21.62 -49.50 -66.17
CA ARG A 394 -20.47 -50.43 -66.15
C ARG A 394 -20.82 -51.67 -65.33
N GLU A 395 -20.50 -52.80 -65.91
CA GLU A 395 -20.86 -54.16 -65.47
C GLU A 395 -20.09 -54.62 -64.23
N PRO A 396 -20.60 -55.63 -63.49
CA PRO A 396 -19.91 -56.20 -62.35
C PRO A 396 -18.78 -57.17 -62.79
N LYS A 397 -17.62 -57.12 -62.13
CA LYS A 397 -16.63 -58.20 -62.17
C LYS A 397 -15.99 -58.50 -60.81
N ALA A 398 -16.10 -59.79 -60.46
CA ALA A 398 -15.13 -60.62 -59.76
C ALA A 398 -14.60 -60.18 -58.37
N VAL A 399 -15.20 -60.80 -57.37
CA VAL A 399 -14.54 -61.43 -56.20
C VAL A 399 -13.06 -61.79 -56.42
N VAL A 400 -12.17 -61.31 -55.54
CA VAL A 400 -10.92 -61.99 -55.17
C VAL A 400 -10.66 -61.85 -53.67
N THR A 401 -10.56 -62.98 -52.98
CA THR A 401 -10.20 -63.11 -51.56
C THR A 401 -8.68 -63.29 -51.36
N VAL A 402 -8.04 -62.45 -50.54
CA VAL A 402 -6.79 -62.76 -49.79
C VAL A 402 -6.86 -61.94 -48.49
N LYS A 403 -7.13 -62.51 -47.31
CA LYS A 403 -6.22 -63.23 -46.38
C LYS A 403 -5.06 -62.40 -45.81
N SER A 404 -4.81 -62.69 -44.52
CA SER A 404 -3.62 -62.36 -43.72
C SER A 404 -3.55 -60.94 -43.14
N ALA A 405 -3.05 -60.69 -41.93
CA ALA A 405 -2.89 -61.43 -40.66
C ALA A 405 -1.88 -60.61 -39.82
N VAL A 406 -2.15 -60.50 -38.52
CA VAL A 406 -1.18 -60.40 -37.41
C VAL A 406 0.13 -59.64 -37.68
N ASN A 407 0.20 -58.42 -37.13
CA ASN A 407 1.41 -57.61 -37.04
C ASN A 407 2.28 -58.05 -35.83
N PRO A 408 3.52 -58.56 -36.01
CA PRO A 408 4.36 -58.99 -34.90
C PRO A 408 5.37 -57.92 -34.43
N LYS A 409 5.64 -57.95 -33.12
CA LYS A 409 6.66 -57.18 -32.38
C LYS A 409 7.98 -56.98 -33.14
N ARG A 410 8.61 -55.80 -32.97
CA ARG A 410 10.06 -55.67 -33.13
C ARG A 410 10.72 -54.76 -32.09
N THR A 411 11.36 -55.41 -31.12
CA THR A 411 12.30 -54.81 -30.16
C THR A 411 13.67 -54.55 -30.81
N LYS A 412 14.28 -53.39 -30.53
CA LYS A 412 15.75 -53.18 -30.43
C LYS A 412 15.96 -52.04 -29.41
N ALA A 413 16.69 -52.19 -28.29
CA ALA A 413 18.04 -52.71 -28.06
C ALA A 413 19.15 -51.70 -28.39
N SER A 414 19.58 -51.00 -27.33
CA SER A 414 20.94 -50.52 -26.97
C SER A 414 22.01 -50.31 -28.04
N LYS A 415 22.72 -49.17 -27.95
CA LYS A 415 24.16 -49.15 -28.23
C LYS A 415 24.93 -48.04 -27.49
N THR A 416 25.87 -48.48 -26.65
CA THR A 416 26.92 -47.68 -25.99
C THR A 416 28.03 -47.30 -26.96
N ILE A 417 28.49 -46.04 -26.96
CA ILE A 417 29.81 -45.58 -27.45
C ILE A 417 30.19 -44.39 -26.54
N THR A 418 31.05 -44.52 -25.53
CA THR A 418 32.52 -44.73 -25.51
C THR A 418 33.33 -43.51 -25.95
N THR A 419 34.15 -43.04 -25.01
CA THR A 419 35.06 -41.88 -25.08
C THR A 419 36.15 -42.00 -26.15
N ASN A 420 36.65 -40.86 -26.66
CA ASN A 420 38.03 -40.77 -27.15
C ASN A 420 38.68 -39.40 -26.90
N LYS A 421 39.99 -39.40 -26.66
CA LYS A 421 40.85 -38.24 -26.38
C LYS A 421 41.52 -37.74 -27.67
N SER A 422 41.78 -36.43 -27.77
CA SER A 422 42.99 -35.91 -28.45
C SER A 422 43.36 -34.50 -27.97
N ALA A 423 44.66 -34.19 -28.05
CA ALA A 423 45.38 -33.20 -27.26
C ALA A 423 45.35 -31.73 -27.75
N LYS A 424 45.68 -30.81 -26.83
CA LYS A 424 46.43 -29.52 -26.96
C LYS A 424 46.10 -28.61 -28.18
N THR A 425 45.84 -27.31 -27.98
CA THR A 425 46.92 -26.33 -27.70
C THR A 425 46.49 -25.00 -27.02
N VAL A 426 47.40 -24.49 -26.17
CA VAL A 426 47.78 -23.06 -25.94
C VAL A 426 46.75 -22.03 -25.37
N ARG A 427 46.95 -21.73 -24.07
CA ARG A 427 46.95 -20.41 -23.38
C ARG A 427 45.98 -19.28 -23.84
N LYS A 428 45.06 -18.89 -22.94
CA LYS A 428 45.08 -17.53 -22.32
C LYS A 428 44.36 -17.53 -20.96
N LYS A 429 44.96 -16.89 -19.93
CA LYS A 429 44.35 -16.73 -18.60
C LYS A 429 43.33 -15.59 -18.61
N ARG A 430 42.15 -15.80 -17.99
CA ARG A 430 41.43 -14.81 -17.18
C ARG A 430 40.61 -15.57 -16.13
N ALA A 431 40.70 -15.13 -14.88
CA ALA A 431 40.06 -15.82 -13.76
C ALA A 431 38.57 -15.43 -13.65
N ARG A 432 37.73 -16.41 -13.35
CA ARG A 432 36.31 -16.29 -13.02
C ARG A 432 36.14 -17.02 -11.68
N SER A 433 35.90 -16.28 -10.60
CA SER A 433 35.64 -16.87 -9.28
C SER A 433 34.15 -17.18 -9.19
N GLU A 434 33.81 -18.45 -9.10
CA GLU A 434 32.44 -18.92 -9.06
C GLU A 434 31.91 -19.06 -7.63
N SER A 435 30.59 -18.95 -7.53
CA SER A 435 29.76 -19.37 -6.42
C SER A 435 30.05 -20.79 -5.95
N THR A 436 30.12 -21.00 -4.64
CA THR A 436 30.01 -22.32 -4.01
C THR A 436 28.66 -22.46 -3.31
N SER A 437 27.80 -23.30 -3.90
CA SER A 437 26.66 -23.90 -3.20
C SER A 437 27.18 -24.98 -2.25
N SER A 438 26.58 -25.12 -1.07
CA SER A 438 26.91 -26.18 -0.11
C SER A 438 25.64 -26.59 0.64
N GLU A 439 24.98 -27.62 0.12
CA GLU A 439 24.01 -28.42 0.87
C GLU A 439 24.79 -29.35 1.81
N SER A 440 24.36 -29.50 3.07
CA SER A 440 24.84 -30.54 3.97
C SER A 440 23.78 -30.88 5.02
N GLU A 441 22.98 -31.88 4.66
CA GLU A 441 22.49 -33.04 5.43
C GLU A 441 22.31 -32.98 6.96
N GLU A 442 21.30 -33.73 7.40
CA GLU A 442 20.87 -33.93 8.79
C GLU A 442 21.80 -34.89 9.53
N GLU A 443 22.21 -34.58 10.77
CA GLU A 443 22.48 -35.60 11.80
C GLU A 443 21.97 -35.16 13.18
N PHE A 444 20.83 -35.75 13.54
CA PHE A 444 20.55 -36.43 14.81
C PHE A 444 21.58 -36.27 15.97
N PHE A 445 21.15 -35.66 17.09
CA PHE A 445 21.71 -35.98 18.41
C PHE A 445 20.62 -36.04 19.47
N SER A 446 20.70 -37.06 20.33
CA SER A 446 19.66 -37.42 21.30
C SER A 446 19.80 -36.71 22.64
N GLU A 447 18.68 -36.67 23.37
CA GLU A 447 18.50 -36.62 24.83
C GLU A 447 19.68 -36.19 25.74
N SER A 448 19.40 -35.24 26.63
CA SER A 448 19.81 -35.38 28.03
C SER A 448 18.84 -34.66 28.96
N SER A 449 18.12 -35.45 29.75
CA SER A 449 17.38 -34.96 30.92
C SER A 449 18.34 -34.47 31.99
N SER A 450 18.03 -33.35 32.65
CA SER A 450 18.41 -33.19 34.06
C SER A 450 17.38 -32.38 34.82
N SER A 451 16.83 -33.01 35.85
CA SER A 451 16.01 -32.41 36.90
C SER A 451 16.85 -31.53 37.81
N TYR A 452 16.31 -30.39 38.26
CA TYR A 452 16.65 -29.82 39.56
C TYR A 452 15.40 -29.25 40.23
N ASP A 453 15.04 -29.85 41.37
CA ASP A 453 14.13 -29.27 42.36
C ASP A 453 14.81 -28.15 43.14
N SER A 454 14.07 -27.06 43.41
CA SER A 454 14.07 -26.25 44.65
C SER A 454 13.02 -25.15 44.56
#